data_AF-A0A842TEI4-F1
#
_entry.id   AF-A0A842TEI4-F1
#
_cell.length_a   1.000
_cell.length_b   1.000
_cell.length_c   1.000
_cell.angle_alpha   90.00
_cell.angle_beta   90.00
_cell.angle_gamma   90.00
#
_symmetry.space_group_name_H-M   'P 1'
#
loop_
_entity.id
_entity.type
_entity.pdbx_description
1 polymer ?
#
loop_
_entity_poly.entity_id
_entity_poly.type
_entity_poly.pdbx_seq_one_letter_code
_entity_poly.pdbx_strand_id
1 'polypeptide(L)'
;MFKSKMSMDLTEKALNNFDNIKEAIKGIYEIFKITLPDKDCYFKLGVDNITALYQNILELASNETGLKEIMEKVQNSEIELDIPLDI
;
A
#
# COMPACT_ATOMS: atom_id res chain seq x y z
N MET A 1 14.48 17.08 -24.01
CA MET A 1 14.62 15.60 -24.01
C MET A 1 14.87 15.01 -22.62
N PHE A 2 15.77 15.55 -21.78
CA PHE A 2 16.03 14.99 -20.44
C PHE A 2 14.83 14.99 -19.46
N LYS A 3 14.06 16.10 -19.37
CA LYS A 3 12.88 16.19 -18.48
C LYS A 3 11.78 15.15 -18.79
N SER A 4 11.56 14.85 -20.07
CA SER A 4 10.55 13.88 -20.51
C SER A 4 10.96 12.44 -20.22
N LYS A 5 12.26 12.12 -20.30
CA LYS A 5 12.77 10.79 -19.96
C LYS A 5 12.70 10.52 -18.45
N MET A 6 12.95 11.55 -17.63
CA MET A 6 12.87 11.45 -16.17
C MET A 6 11.43 11.31 -15.66
N SER A 7 10.45 11.98 -16.28
CA SER A 7 9.04 11.79 -15.91
C SER A 7 8.54 10.40 -16.29
N MET A 8 8.97 9.85 -17.43
CA MET A 8 8.63 8.47 -17.82
C MET A 8 9.14 7.44 -16.82
N ASP A 9 10.38 7.59 -16.33
CA ASP A 9 10.97 6.70 -15.32
C ASP A 9 10.23 6.73 -13.98
N LEU A 10 9.77 7.92 -13.53
CA LEU A 10 8.98 8.05 -12.30
C LEU A 10 7.58 7.45 -12.44
N THR A 11 6.92 7.63 -13.59
CA THR A 11 5.62 7.01 -13.86
C THR A 11 5.73 5.48 -13.87
N GLU A 12 6.75 4.94 -14.53
CA GLU A 12 6.98 3.48 -14.58
C GLU A 12 7.24 2.91 -13.18
N LYS A 13 8.07 3.60 -12.37
CA LYS A 13 8.29 3.22 -10.97
C LYS A 13 7.00 3.26 -10.14
N ALA A 14 6.15 4.26 -10.33
CA ALA A 14 4.87 4.36 -9.61
C ALA A 14 3.94 3.20 -9.97
N LEU A 15 3.85 2.82 -11.25
CA LEU A 15 3.07 1.67 -11.70
C LEU A 15 3.61 0.35 -11.14
N ASN A 16 4.93 0.15 -11.20
CA ASN A 16 5.57 -1.04 -10.61
C ASN A 16 5.34 -1.11 -9.09
N ASN A 17 5.41 0.01 -8.38
CA ASN A 17 5.11 0.07 -6.95
C ASN A 17 3.65 -0.30 -6.66
N PHE A 18 2.70 0.15 -7.48
CA PHE A 18 1.30 -0.24 -7.34
C PHE A 18 1.11 -1.76 -7.48
N ASP A 19 1.76 -2.39 -8.46
CA ASP A 19 1.70 -3.85 -8.61
C ASP A 19 2.37 -4.57 -7.44
N ASN A 20 3.51 -4.07 -6.94
CA ASN A 20 4.16 -4.61 -5.75
C ASN A 20 3.24 -4.54 -4.52
N ILE A 21 2.50 -3.44 -4.32
CA ILE A 21 1.57 -3.30 -3.20
C ILE A 21 0.41 -4.30 -3.32
N LYS A 22 -0.12 -4.52 -4.53
CA LYS A 22 -1.15 -5.54 -4.77
C LYS A 22 -0.68 -6.95 -4.41
N GLU A 23 0.52 -7.33 -4.85
CA GLU A 23 1.08 -8.64 -4.52
C GLU A 23 1.36 -8.77 -3.02
N ALA A 24 1.84 -7.71 -2.36
CA ALA A 24 2.02 -7.71 -0.91
C ALA A 24 0.70 -7.92 -0.15
N ILE A 25 -0.36 -7.18 -0.52
CA ILE A 25 -1.71 -7.33 0.04
C ILE A 25 -2.23 -8.76 -0.11
N LYS A 26 -2.05 -9.34 -1.30
CA LYS A 26 -2.44 -10.73 -1.57
C LYS A 26 -1.65 -11.72 -0.72
N GLY A 27 -0.33 -11.53 -0.60
CA GLY A 27 0.52 -12.35 0.26
C GLY A 27 0.09 -12.33 1.72
N ILE A 28 -0.26 -11.16 2.26
CA ILE A 28 -0.76 -11.03 3.65
C ILE A 28 -2.07 -11.82 3.82
N TYR A 29 -3.01 -11.69 2.87
CA TYR A 29 -4.27 -12.44 2.91
C TYR A 29 -4.05 -13.96 2.85
N GLU A 30 -3.14 -14.43 2.00
CA GLU A 30 -2.78 -15.84 1.91
C GLU A 30 -2.16 -16.36 3.21
N ILE A 31 -1.26 -15.59 3.84
CA ILE A 31 -0.72 -15.91 5.16
C ILE A 31 -1.84 -16.07 6.17
N PHE A 32 -2.74 -15.09 6.28
CA PHE A 32 -3.86 -15.15 7.22
C PHE A 32 -4.73 -16.38 7.00
N LYS A 33 -5.01 -16.73 5.74
CA LYS A 33 -5.81 -17.91 5.37
C LYS A 33 -5.12 -19.23 5.76
N ILE A 34 -3.79 -19.28 5.73
CA ILE A 34 -3.01 -20.46 6.16
C ILE A 34 -2.96 -20.55 7.68
N THR A 35 -2.73 -19.42 8.36
CA THR A 35 -2.42 -19.41 9.80
C THR A 35 -3.63 -19.33 10.72
N LEU A 36 -4.75 -18.79 10.25
CA LEU A 36 -5.93 -18.54 11.08
C LEU A 36 -7.10 -19.42 10.63
N PRO A 37 -7.85 -20.04 11.55
CA PRO A 37 -9.08 -20.72 11.21
C PRO A 37 -10.09 -19.75 10.57
N ASP A 38 -10.82 -20.17 9.52
CA ASP A 38 -11.80 -19.33 8.81
C ASP A 38 -12.93 -18.74 9.71
N LYS A 39 -13.15 -19.31 10.89
CA LYS A 39 -14.13 -18.83 11.89
C LYS A 39 -13.51 -17.98 13.01
N ASP A 40 -12.21 -17.71 12.94
CA ASP A 40 -11.53 -16.87 13.90
C ASP A 40 -11.87 -15.40 13.67
N CYS A 41 -12.21 -14.70 14.76
CA CYS A 41 -12.42 -13.26 14.74
C CYS A 41 -11.19 -12.50 14.22
N TYR A 42 -9.97 -13.00 14.47
CA TYR A 42 -8.74 -12.40 13.98
C TYR A 42 -8.61 -12.50 12.47
N PHE A 43 -9.07 -13.60 11.85
CA PHE A 43 -9.08 -13.73 10.41
C PHE A 43 -9.98 -12.67 9.78
N LYS A 44 -11.21 -12.53 10.30
CA LYS A 44 -12.16 -11.52 9.82
C LYS A 44 -11.60 -10.09 9.97
N LEU A 45 -11.10 -9.73 11.15
CA LEU A 45 -10.52 -8.41 11.40
C LEU A 45 -9.31 -8.14 10.49
N GLY A 46 -8.47 -9.16 10.26
CA GLY A 46 -7.35 -9.08 9.34
C GLY A 46 -7.80 -8.81 7.90
N VAL A 47 -8.79 -9.54 7.41
CA VAL A 47 -9.36 -9.35 6.07
C VAL A 47 -10.02 -7.97 5.92
N ASP A 48 -10.77 -7.52 6.93
CA ASP A 48 -11.40 -6.20 6.94
C ASP A 48 -10.33 -5.08 6.83
N ASN A 49 -9.24 -5.18 7.59
CA ASN A 49 -8.12 -4.23 7.52
C ASN A 49 -7.39 -4.25 6.17
N ILE A 50 -7.14 -5.42 5.60
CA ILE A 50 -6.53 -5.55 4.27
C ILE A 50 -7.42 -4.91 3.20
N THR A 51 -8.73 -5.13 3.30
CA THR A 51 -9.72 -4.56 2.37
C THR A 51 -9.73 -3.05 2.46
N ALA A 52 -9.77 -2.50 3.68
CA ALA A 52 -9.72 -1.06 3.93
C ALA A 52 -8.41 -0.44 3.40
N LEU A 53 -7.27 -1.10 3.60
CA LEU A 53 -5.98 -0.64 3.07
C LEU A 53 -6.01 -0.56 1.53
N TYR A 54 -6.48 -1.61 0.87
CA TYR A 54 -6.57 -1.64 -0.59
C TYR A 54 -7.49 -0.54 -1.14
N GLN A 55 -8.66 -0.35 -0.52
CA GLN A 55 -9.61 0.72 -0.89
C GLN A 55 -8.99 2.11 -0.73
N ASN A 56 -8.35 2.39 0.40
CA ASN A 56 -7.68 3.65 0.65
C ASN A 56 -6.59 3.95 -0.39
N ILE A 57 -5.83 2.94 -0.82
CA ILE A 57 -4.80 3.11 -1.87
C ILE A 57 -5.45 3.47 -3.21
N LEU A 58 -6.56 2.83 -3.59
CA LEU A 58 -7.28 3.15 -4.82
C LEU A 58 -7.86 4.58 -4.79
N GLU A 59 -8.39 5.00 -3.65
CA GLU A 59 -8.89 6.37 -3.45
C GLU A 59 -7.76 7.40 -3.53
N LEU A 60 -6.59 7.13 -2.91
CA LEU A 60 -5.41 7.97 -3.03
C LEU A 60 -4.92 8.08 -4.48
N ALA A 61 -4.91 6.96 -5.22
CA ALA A 61 -4.45 6.91 -6.61
C ALA A 61 -5.42 7.59 -7.60
N SER A 62 -6.72 7.62 -7.28
CA SER A 62 -7.75 8.26 -8.11
C SER A 62 -7.94 9.76 -7.79
N ASN A 63 -7.34 10.26 -6.71
CA ASN A 63 -7.39 11.67 -6.34
C ASN A 63 -6.28 12.48 -7.03
N GLU A 64 -6.51 12.85 -8.29
CA GLU A 64 -5.55 13.62 -9.11
C GLU A 64 -5.17 14.99 -8.50
N THR A 65 -6.00 15.57 -7.63
CA THR A 65 -5.83 16.94 -7.12
C THR A 65 -5.21 17.00 -5.72
N GLY A 66 -5.40 15.94 -4.90
CA GLY A 66 -4.94 15.89 -3.51
C GLY A 66 -3.47 15.47 -3.32
N LEU A 67 -2.76 15.11 -4.39
CA LEU A 67 -1.43 14.52 -4.31
C LEU A 67 -0.43 15.36 -3.51
N LYS A 68 -0.47 16.69 -3.62
CA LYS A 68 0.45 17.58 -2.91
C LYS A 68 0.24 17.54 -1.38
N GLU A 69 -1.01 17.60 -0.93
CA GLU A 69 -1.35 17.51 0.49
C GLU A 69 -1.07 16.11 1.06
N ILE A 70 -1.27 15.07 0.24
CA ILE A 70 -0.91 13.70 0.58
C ILE A 70 0.61 13.56 0.75
N MET A 71 1.41 14.13 -0.15
CA MET A 71 2.88 14.11 -0.03
C MET A 71 3.37 14.82 1.23
N GLU A 72 2.79 15.97 1.58
CA GLU A 72 3.11 16.66 2.84
C GLU A 72 2.72 15.83 4.06
N LYS A 73 1.58 15.13 4.03
CA LYS A 73 1.21 14.20 5.11
C LYS A 73 2.16 13.01 5.21
N VAL A 74 2.49 12.36 4.09
CA VAL A 74 3.40 11.20 4.05
C VAL A 74 4.78 11.56 4.61
N GLN A 75 5.32 12.73 4.29
CA GLN A 75 6.60 13.20 4.84
C GLN A 75 6.58 13.37 6.36
N ASN A 76 5.41 13.66 6.93
CA ASN A 76 5.20 13.83 8.36
C ASN A 76 4.57 12.59 9.03
N SER A 77 4.34 11.51 8.26
CA SER A 77 3.74 10.29 8.77
C SER A 77 4.85 9.36 9.24
N GLU A 78 5.10 9.35 10.55
CA GLU A 78 5.83 8.24 11.15
C GLU A 78 4.88 7.05 11.25
N ILE A 79 5.28 5.95 10.63
CA ILE A 79 4.65 4.67 10.90
C ILE A 79 5.19 4.24 12.26
N GLU A 80 4.45 4.51 13.35
CA GLU A 80 4.72 3.93 14.67
C GLU A 80 4.46 2.42 14.62
N LEU A 81 5.47 1.69 14.19
CA LEU A 81 5.48 0.24 14.19
C LEU A 81 6.71 -0.21 14.98
N ASP A 82 6.48 -1.02 16.01
CA ASP A 82 7.53 -1.78 16.71
C ASP A 82 7.94 -2.99 15.84
N ILE A 83 8.19 -2.75 14.55
CA ILE A 83 8.62 -3.74 13.58
C ILE A 83 10.09 -3.47 13.29
N PRO A 84 11.00 -4.43 13.53
CA PRO A 84 12.40 -4.27 13.15
C PRO A 84 12.50 -4.17 11.63
N LEU A 85 12.68 -2.95 11.13
CA LEU A 85 13.03 -2.67 9.74
C LEU A 85 14.56 -2.77 9.61
N ASP A 86 15.11 -3.96 9.90
CA ASP A 86 16.51 -4.24 9.60
C ASP A 86 16.63 -4.52 8.09
N ILE A 87 17.29 -3.60 7.37
CA ILE A 87 17.74 -3.77 5.98
C ILE A 87 19.21 -4.23 6.01
#